data_AF-A1AV77-F1
#
_entry.id   AF-A1AV77-F1
#
_cell.length_a   1.000
_cell.length_b   1.000
_cell.length_c   1.000
_cell.angle_alpha   90.00
_cell.angle_beta   90.00
_cell.angle_gamma   90.00
#
_symmetry.space_group_name_H-M   'P 1'
#
loop_
_entity.id
_entity.type
_entity.pdbx_description
1 polymer ?
#
loop_
_entity_poly.entity_id
_entity_poly.type
_entity_poly.pdbx_seq_one_letter_code
_entity_poly.pdbx_strand_id
1 'polypeptide(L)' 'MKGFGQVFKAVTFAMIGVGKKEDLAKDFARTEKQGPWAYIIVGLIMTFVFIGLIITAVKLVLL' A
#
# COMPACT_ATOMS: atom_id res chain seq x y z
N MET A 1 7.26 -12.44 11.48
CA MET A 1 7.21 -11.71 10.19
C MET A 1 5.92 -11.99 9.40
N LYS A 2 4.73 -12.10 10.04
CA LYS A 2 3.45 -12.45 9.38
C LYS A 2 2.52 -11.24 9.07
N GLY A 3 2.91 -10.02 9.43
CA GLY A 3 2.08 -8.81 9.25
C GLY A 3 2.34 -8.05 7.95
N PHE A 4 3.61 -7.88 7.57
CA PHE A 4 4.00 -7.07 6.42
C PHE A 4 3.47 -7.59 5.07
N GLY A 5 3.50 -8.91 4.86
CA GLY A 5 2.97 -9.50 3.62
C GLY A 5 1.46 -9.34 3.45
N GLN A 6 0.70 -9.29 4.55
CA GLN A 6 -0.74 -9.05 4.51
C GLN A 6 -1.03 -7.59 4.14
N VAL A 7 -0.30 -6.64 4.74
CA VAL A 7 -0.44 -5.20 4.43
C VAL A 7 -0.06 -4.93 2.98
N PHE A 8 1.02 -5.54 2.48
CA PHE A 8 1.41 -5.41 1.07
C PHE A 8 0.32 -5.92 0.13
N LYS A 9 -0.21 -7.13 0.39
CA LYS A 9 -1.28 -7.73 -0.40
C LYS A 9 -2.54 -6.86 -0.40
N ALA A 10 -2.95 -6.34 0.76
CA ALA A 10 -4.10 -5.45 0.87
C ALA A 10 -3.91 -4.15 0.06
N VAL A 11 -2.72 -3.55 0.14
CA VAL A 11 -2.39 -2.32 -0.61
C VAL A 11 -2.34 -2.57 -2.12
N THR A 12 -1.78 -3.70 -2.58
CA THR A 12 -1.81 -4.10 -4.00
C THR A 12 -3.22 -4.34 -4.52
N PHE A 13 -4.06 -5.04 -3.75
CA PHE A 13 -5.46 -5.26 -4.15
C PHE A 13 -6.27 -3.97 -4.19
N ALA A 14 -6.04 -3.05 -3.26
CA ALA A 14 -6.62 -1.71 -3.28
C ALA A 14 -6.19 -0.91 -4.52
N MET A 15 -4.92 -0.98 -4.93
CA MET A 15 -4.44 -0.33 -6.17
C MET A 15 -5.08 -0.89 -7.45
N ILE A 16 -5.45 -2.17 -7.46
CA ILE A 16 -6.16 -2.82 -8.58
C ILE A 16 -7.69 -2.58 -8.50
N GLY A 17 -8.18 -1.93 -7.44
CA GLY A 17 -9.61 -1.64 -7.23
C GLY A 17 -10.42 -2.78 -6.59
N VAL A 18 -9.76 -3.85 -6.16
CA VAL A 18 -10.40 -5.00 -5.50
C VAL A 18 -10.28 -4.82 -3.98
N GLY A 19 -11.05 -3.90 -3.42
CA GLY A 19 -11.13 -3.70 -1.96
C GLY A 19 -12.24 -4.55 -1.34
N LYS A 20 -11.92 -5.70 -0.72
CA LYS A 20 -12.90 -6.47 0.05
C LYS A 20 -13.19 -5.79 1.38
N LYS A 21 -14.46 -5.47 1.65
CA LYS A 21 -14.90 -4.79 2.89
C LYS A 21 -14.53 -5.56 4.17
N GLU A 22 -14.46 -6.90 4.08
CA GLU A 22 -14.06 -7.77 5.19
C GLU A 22 -12.58 -7.63 5.56
N ASP A 23 -11.70 -7.49 4.55
CA ASP A 23 -10.28 -7.23 4.78
C ASP A 23 -10.08 -5.84 5.40
N LEU A 24 -10.88 -4.86 4.97
CA LEU A 24 -10.88 -3.51 5.53
C LEU A 24 -11.26 -3.51 7.02
N ALA A 25 -12.36 -4.19 7.38
CA ALA A 25 -12.80 -4.28 8.78
C ALA A 25 -11.76 -4.98 9.67
N LYS A 26 -11.09 -6.01 9.14
CA LYS A 26 -10.03 -6.75 9.84
C LYS A 26 -8.76 -5.91 10.02
N ASP A 27 -8.44 -5.10 9.01
CA ASP A 27 -7.32 -4.16 9.04
C ASP A 27 -7.58 -3.01 10.02
N PHE A 28 -8.81 -2.50 10.10
CA PHE A 28 -9.23 -1.52 11.11
C PHE A 28 -9.16 -2.08 12.54
N ALA A 29 -9.73 -3.26 12.78
CA ALA A 29 -9.69 -3.90 14.10
C ALA A 29 -8.25 -4.21 14.55
N ARG A 30 -7.35 -4.50 13.62
CA ARG A 30 -5.92 -4.67 13.90
C ARG A 30 -5.23 -3.35 14.17
N THR A 31 -5.59 -2.31 13.43
CA THR A 31 -5.07 -0.94 13.58
C THR A 31 -5.47 -0.33 14.93
N GLU A 32 -6.70 -0.59 15.42
CA GLU A 32 -7.12 -0.17 16.77
C GLU A 32 -6.29 -0.84 17.88
N LYS A 33 -5.87 -2.10 17.68
CA LYS A 33 -5.11 -2.85 18.70
C LYS A 33 -3.59 -2.65 18.63
N GLN A 34 -3.03 -2.41 17.44
CA GLN A 34 -1.57 -2.39 17.21
C GLN A 34 -1.05 -1.04 16.68
N GLY A 35 -1.94 -0.08 16.43
CA GLY A 35 -1.63 1.24 15.90
C GLY A 35 -1.48 1.26 14.36
N PRO A 36 -1.70 2.42 13.71
CA PRO A 36 -1.73 2.56 12.24
C PRO A 36 -0.34 2.61 11.58
N TRP A 37 0.74 2.61 12.37
CA TRP A 37 2.10 2.87 11.90
C TRP A 37 2.54 2.00 10.72
N ALA A 38 2.19 0.71 10.72
CA ALA A 38 2.55 -0.19 9.63
C ALA A 38 1.90 0.22 8.29
N TYR A 39 0.64 0.65 8.30
CA TYR A 39 -0.06 1.12 7.10
C TYR A 39 0.49 2.46 6.62
N ILE A 40 0.83 3.36 7.55
CA ILE A 40 1.41 4.68 7.24
C ILE A 40 2.77 4.51 6.54
N ILE A 41 3.66 3.68 7.11
CA ILE A 41 4.99 3.43 6.55
C ILE A 41 4.88 2.79 5.16
N VAL A 42 4.02 1.77 5.02
CA VAL A 42 3.83 1.09 3.73
C VAL A 42 3.22 2.05 2.70
N GLY A 43 2.24 2.87 3.09
CA GLY A 43 1.64 3.89 2.23
C GLY A 43 2.67 4.91 1.75
N LEU A 44 3.52 5.43 2.64
CA LEU A 44 4.59 6.36 2.27
C LEU A 44 5.59 5.73 1.29
N ILE A 45 6.04 4.49 1.54
CA ILE A 45 6.95 3.77 0.65
C ILE A 45 6.31 3.62 -0.74
N MET A 46 5.04 3.22 -0.82
CA MET A 46 4.34 3.07 -2.09
C MET A 46 4.19 4.39 -2.84
N THR A 47 3.97 5.51 -2.16
CA THR A 47 3.94 6.84 -2.77
C THR A 47 5.27 7.19 -3.42
N PHE A 48 6.40 6.96 -2.76
CA PHE A 48 7.73 7.19 -3.35
C PHE A 48 7.98 6.30 -4.58
N VAL A 49 7.58 5.02 -4.51
CA VAL A 49 7.67 4.09 -5.65
C VAL A 49 6.85 4.60 -6.84
N PHE A 50 5.63 5.07 -6.61
CA PHE A 50 4.77 5.62 -7.65
C PHE A 50 5.37 6.88 -8.31
N ILE A 51 5.89 7.82 -7.51
CA ILE A 51 6.58 9.01 -8.03
C ILE A 51 7.80 8.60 -8.87
N GLY A 52 8.61 7.66 -8.38
CA GLY A 52 9.76 7.14 -9.12
C GLY A 52 9.39 6.50 -10.46
N LEU A 53 8.28 5.75 -10.49
CA LEU A 53 7.72 5.19 -11.73
C LEU A 53 7.30 6.28 -12.72
N ILE A 54 6.59 7.33 -12.28
CA ILE A 54 6.20 8.44 -13.15
C ILE A 54 7.43 9.15 -13.72
N ILE A 55 8.40 9.50 -12.88
CA ILE A 55 9.63 10.18 -13.31
C ILE A 55 10.36 9.33 -14.36
N THR A 56 10.45 8.01 -14.12
CA THR A 56 11.11 7.08 -15.04
C THR A 56 10.34 6.98 -16.36
N ALA A 57 9.01 6.85 -16.32
CA ALA A 57 8.18 6.81 -17.53
C ALA A 57 8.31 8.09 -18.35
N VAL A 58 8.24 9.26 -17.70
CA VAL A 58 8.44 10.56 -18.37
C VAL A 58 9.83 10.64 -18.99
N LYS A 59 10.88 10.22 -18.26
CA LYS A 59 12.24 10.18 -18.81
C LYS A 59 12.36 9.24 -20.00
N LEU A 60 11.74 8.06 -19.98
CA LEU A 60 11.76 7.13 -21.11
C LEU A 60 11.07 7.68 -22.36
N VAL A 61 10.01 8.48 -22.18
CA VAL A 61 9.30 9.12 -23.31
C VAL A 61 10.07 10.32 -23.86
N LEU A 62 10.80 11.05 -23.01
CA LEU A 62 11.62 12.20 -23.39
C LEU A 62 13.01 11.83 -23.92
N LEU A 63 13.39 10.55 -23.87
CA LEU A 63 14.66 10.00 -24.35
C LEU A 63 14.53 9.58 -25.82
#